data_AF-A0A2A7U1A0-F1
#
_entry.id   AF-A0A2A7U1A0-F1
#
_cell.length_a   1.000
_cell.length_b   1.000
_cell.length_c   1.000
_cell.angle_alpha   90.00
_cell.angle_beta   90.00
_cell.angle_gamma   90.00
#
_symmetry.space_group_name_H-M   'P 1'
#
loop_
_entity.id
_entity.type
_entity.pdbx_description
1 polymer ?
#
loop_
_entity_poly.entity_id
_entity_poly.type
_entity_poly.pdbx_seq_one_letter_code
_entity_poly.pdbx_strand_id
1 'polypeptide(L)' 'MSRENSAMAAAHRDRAEALASRGLYRRAITELTAAAMYADVSQIGGIVVRRNELSRRVRCVQRASGDPRMDYDNCVGGVL' A
#
# COMPACT_ATOMS: atom_id res chain seq x y z
N MET A 1 -13.89 -18.97 -1.22
CA MET A 1 -14.11 -17.50 -1.17
C MET A 1 -15.29 -17.15 -2.06
N SER A 2 -16.18 -16.22 -1.68
CA SER A 2 -17.41 -15.93 -2.42
C SER A 2 -17.15 -15.02 -3.64
N ARG A 3 -18.03 -15.08 -4.65
CA ARG A 3 -18.02 -14.15 -5.79
C ARG A 3 -18.15 -12.68 -5.34
N GLU A 4 -18.92 -12.45 -4.29
CA GLU A 4 -19.13 -11.14 -3.69
C GLU A 4 -17.84 -10.56 -3.10
N ASN A 5 -17.04 -11.36 -2.39
CA ASN A 5 -15.75 -10.92 -1.86
C ASN A 5 -14.78 -10.56 -2.98
N SER A 6 -14.73 -11.36 -4.04
CA SER A 6 -13.87 -11.06 -5.20
C SER A 6 -14.29 -9.76 -5.90
N ALA A 7 -15.59 -9.50 -6.05
CA ALA A 7 -16.11 -8.25 -6.59
C ALA A 7 -15.80 -7.04 -5.68
N MET A 8 -15.89 -7.22 -4.36
CA MET A 8 -15.57 -6.17 -3.40
C MET A 8 -14.07 -5.84 -3.40
N ALA A 9 -13.21 -6.85 -3.50
CA ALA A 9 -11.77 -6.67 -3.66
C ALA A 9 -11.43 -5.88 -4.94
N ALA A 10 -12.08 -6.22 -6.05
CA ALA A 10 -11.92 -5.49 -7.31
C ALA A 10 -12.38 -4.03 -7.20
N ALA A 11 -13.54 -3.77 -6.59
CA ALA A 11 -14.06 -2.42 -6.41
C ALA A 11 -13.13 -1.53 -5.57
N HIS A 12 -12.58 -2.06 -4.47
CA HIS A 12 -11.59 -1.35 -3.66
C HIS A 12 -10.29 -1.10 -4.44
N ARG A 13 -9.84 -2.06 -5.25
CA ARG A 13 -8.67 -1.89 -6.12
C ARG A 13 -8.89 -0.78 -7.15
N ASP A 14 -10.04 -0.73 -7.81
CA ASP A 14 -10.35 0.30 -8.81
C ASP A 14 -10.42 1.69 -8.18
N ARG A 15 -11.01 1.81 -6.97
CA ARG A 15 -10.99 3.05 -6.19
C ARG A 15 -9.57 3.47 -5.82
N ALA A 16 -8.72 2.53 -5.42
CA ALA A 16 -7.33 2.80 -5.12
C ALA A 16 -6.58 3.37 -6.34
N GLU A 17 -6.78 2.79 -7.52
CA GLU A 17 -6.16 3.28 -8.76
C GLU A 17 -6.68 4.68 -9.15
N ALA A 18 -7.98 4.94 -9.00
CA ALA A 18 -8.55 6.27 -9.22
C ALA A 18 -8.01 7.34 -8.25
N LEU A 19 -7.72 6.96 -7.00
CA LEU A 19 -7.06 7.84 -6.03
C LEU A 19 -5.58 8.04 -6.37
N ALA A 20 -4.89 6.98 -6.79
CA ALA A 20 -3.48 7.02 -7.14
C ALA A 20 -3.23 7.89 -8.38
N SER A 21 -4.11 7.84 -9.39
CA SER A 21 -4.02 8.71 -10.58
C SER A 21 -4.18 10.20 -10.25
N ARG A 22 -4.87 10.53 -9.15
CA ARG A 22 -5.00 11.88 -8.59
C ARG A 22 -3.87 12.26 -7.62
N GLY A 23 -2.86 11.41 -7.43
CA GLY A 23 -1.76 11.63 -6.49
C GLY A 23 -2.11 11.43 -5.02
N LEU A 24 -3.32 10.95 -4.69
CA LEU A 24 -3.81 10.74 -3.33
C LEU A 24 -3.31 9.40 -2.74
N TYR A 25 -1.99 9.20 -2.74
CA TYR A 25 -1.37 7.89 -2.48
C TYR A 25 -1.69 7.29 -1.11
N ARG A 26 -1.81 8.09 -0.04
CA ARG A 26 -2.19 7.59 1.29
C ARG A 26 -3.60 7.00 1.29
N ARG A 27 -4.56 7.66 0.65
CA ARG A 27 -5.94 7.16 0.52
C ARG A 27 -6.00 5.92 -0.36
N ALA A 28 -5.23 5.90 -1.45
CA ALA A 28 -5.10 4.73 -2.30
C ALA A 28 -4.54 3.50 -1.54
N ILE A 29 -3.57 3.69 -0.64
CA ILE A 29 -3.06 2.62 0.24
C ILE A 29 -4.15 2.09 1.17
N THR A 30 -4.98 2.97 1.76
CA THR A 30 -6.11 2.55 2.60
C THR A 30 -7.09 1.67 1.81
N GLU A 31 -7.43 2.07 0.59
CA GLU A 31 -8.30 1.28 -0.29
C GLU A 31 -7.67 -0.08 -0.68
N LEU A 32 -6.36 -0.14 -0.93
CA LEU A 32 -5.67 -1.43 -1.17
C LEU A 32 -5.67 -2.33 0.07
N THR A 33 -5.57 -1.77 1.27
CA THR A 33 -5.71 -2.55 2.51
C THR A 33 -7.12 -3.10 2.66
N ALA A 34 -8.15 -2.33 2.32
CA ALA A 34 -9.53 -2.81 2.27
C ALA A 34 -9.71 -3.91 1.21
N ALA A 35 -9.13 -3.75 0.01
CA ALA A 35 -9.14 -4.77 -1.04
C ALA A 35 -8.53 -6.10 -0.54
N ALA A 36 -7.43 -6.04 0.21
CA ALA A 36 -6.77 -7.21 0.76
C ALA A 36 -7.65 -8.00 1.75
N MET A 37 -8.60 -7.36 2.44
CA MET A 37 -9.52 -8.05 3.36
C MET A 37 -10.50 -8.99 2.63
N TYR A 38 -10.78 -8.71 1.35
CA TYR A 38 -11.74 -9.48 0.56
C TYR A 38 -11.08 -10.32 -0.55
N ALA A 39 -9.77 -10.17 -0.74
CA ALA A 39 -9.01 -10.79 -1.82
C ALA A 39 -8.72 -12.28 -1.57
N ASP A 40 -8.68 -13.07 -2.64
CA ASP A 40 -8.18 -14.44 -2.59
C ASP A 40 -6.66 -14.49 -2.72
N VAL A 41 -6.11 -15.70 -2.58
CA VAL A 41 -4.69 -15.99 -2.72
C VAL A 41 -4.16 -15.59 -4.11
N SER A 42 -4.98 -15.64 -5.16
CA SER A 42 -4.54 -15.23 -6.51
C SER A 42 -4.47 -13.71 -6.68
N GLN A 43 -5.30 -12.97 -5.94
CA GLN A 43 -5.38 -11.51 -6.00
C GLN A 43 -4.41 -10.81 -5.03
N ILE A 44 -4.13 -11.42 -3.87
CA ILE A 44 -3.39 -10.78 -2.77
C ILE A 44 -1.98 -10.32 -3.18
N GLY A 45 -1.30 -11.11 -4.02
CA GLY A 45 0.05 -10.79 -4.50
C GLY A 45 0.08 -9.46 -5.24
N GLY A 46 -0.85 -9.25 -6.17
CA GLY A 46 -0.95 -8.00 -6.94
C GLY A 46 -1.29 -6.79 -6.07
N ILE A 47 -2.17 -6.97 -5.07
CA ILE A 47 -2.55 -5.91 -4.13
C ILE A 47 -1.34 -5.47 -3.28
N VAL A 48 -0.57 -6.43 -2.76
CA VAL A 48 0.62 -6.14 -1.93
C VAL A 48 1.71 -5.44 -2.73
N VAL A 49 1.99 -5.90 -3.95
CA VAL A 49 2.98 -5.27 -4.85
C VAL A 49 2.60 -3.82 -5.10
N ARG A 50 1.33 -3.57 -5.48
CA ARG A 50 0.84 -2.23 -5.75
C ARG A 50 0.87 -1.32 -4.53
N ARG A 51 0.48 -1.84 -3.37
CA ARG A 51 0.55 -1.11 -2.10
C ARG A 51 1.98 -0.70 -1.79
N ASN A 52 2.95 -1.59 -1.98
CA ASN A 52 4.37 -1.32 -1.75
C ASN A 52 4.93 -0.25 -2.70
N GLU A 53 4.50 -0.26 -3.98
CA GLU A 53 4.81 0.81 -4.93
C GLU A 53 4.30 2.17 -4.45
N LEU A 54 3.04 2.25 -4.02
CA LEU A 54 2.45 3.49 -3.52
C LEU A 54 3.11 3.94 -2.22
N SER A 55 3.44 3.02 -1.30
CA SER A 55 4.19 3.35 -0.09
C SER A 55 5.56 3.93 -0.40
N ARG A 56 6.26 3.44 -1.44
CA ARG A 56 7.51 4.06 -1.89
C ARG A 56 7.28 5.50 -2.37
N ARG A 57 6.19 5.78 -3.11
CA ARG A 57 5.87 7.15 -3.53
C ARG A 57 5.59 8.08 -2.34
N VAL A 58 4.82 7.63 -1.35
CA VAL A 58 4.57 8.40 -0.12
C VAL A 58 5.87 8.70 0.62
N ARG A 59 6.73 7.68 0.79
CA ARG A 59 8.03 7.85 1.47
C ARG A 59 8.97 8.76 0.70
N CYS A 60 9.08 8.62 -0.62
CA CYS A 60 9.94 9.47 -1.44
C CYS A 60 9.50 10.93 -1.45
N VAL A 61 8.18 11.21 -1.43
CA VAL A 61 7.65 12.58 -1.31
C VAL A 61 7.95 13.19 0.08
N GLN A 62 8.13 12.34 1.10
CA GLN A 62 8.44 12.75 2.47
C GLN A 62 9.93 12.72 2.80
N ARG A 63 10.80 12.47 1.80
CA ARG A 63 12.25 12.57 1.97
C ARG A 63 12.68 14.04 2.08
N ALA A 64 12.39 14.64 3.22
CA ALA A 64 13.23 15.72 3.72
C ALA A 64 14.56 15.10 4.19
N SER A 65 15.67 15.71 3.78
CA SER A 65 16.99 15.38 4.35
C SER A 65 16.90 15.48 5.88
N GLY A 66 17.18 14.39 6.60
CA GLY A 66 17.15 14.33 8.07
C GLY A 66 15.86 13.78 8.71
N ASP A 67 14.94 13.15 7.99
CA ASP A 67 13.78 12.47 8.62
C ASP A 67 14.22 11.16 9.32
N PRO A 68 14.15 11.08 10.67
CA PRO A 68 14.61 9.93 11.46
C PRO A 68 13.77 8.66 11.26
N ARG A 69 12.64 8.72 10.54
CA ARG A 69 11.86 7.53 10.15
C ARG A 69 12.55 6.69 9.07
N MET A 70 13.73 7.11 8.58
CA MET A 70 14.50 6.42 7.55
C MET A 70 15.66 5.55 8.04
N ASP A 71 16.04 5.59 9.32
CA ASP A 71 17.07 4.68 9.80
C ASP A 71 16.48 3.30 10.10
N TYR A 72 16.36 2.49 9.06
CA TYR A 72 16.19 1.05 9.26
C TYR A 72 17.37 0.46 10.06
N ASP A 73 18.54 1.10 9.99
CA ASP A 73 19.72 0.79 10.82
C ASP A 73 19.56 1.21 12.30
N ASN A 74 18.68 2.17 12.63
CA ASN A 74 18.33 2.49 14.04
C ASN A 74 17.11 1.72 14.54
N CYS A 75 16.24 1.20 13.67
CA CYS A 75 15.09 0.36 14.09
C CYS A 75 15.47 -1.09 14.37
N VAL A 76 16.53 -1.60 13.75
CA VAL A 76 17.13 -2.89 14.12
C VAL A 76 18.36 -2.53 14.93
N GLY A 77 18.19 -2.34 16.25
CA GLY A 77 19.23 -1.87 17.16
C GLY A 77 20.63 -2.28 16.71
N GLY A 78 21.36 -1.32 16.13
CA GLY A 78 22.77 -1.45 15.82
C GLY A 78 23.52 -1.58 17.13
N VAL A 79 23.55 -2.80 17.66
CA VAL A 79 24.43 -3.17 18.75
C VAL A 79 25.74 -3.58 18.10
N LEU A 80 26.67 -2.62 18.11
CA LEU A 80 28.10 -2.85 18.21
C LEU A 80 28.42 -3.85 19.33
#